data_AF-A0A1S3I1X8-F1
#
_entry.id   AF-A0A1S3I1X8-F1
#
_cell.length_a   1.000
_cell.length_b   1.000
_cell.length_c   1.000
_cell.angle_alpha   90.00
_cell.angle_beta   90.00
_cell.angle_gamma   90.00
#
_symmetry.space_group_name_H-M   'P 1'
#
loop_
_entity.id
_entity.type
_entity.pdbx_description
1 polymer ?
#
loop_
_entity_poly.entity_id
_entity_poly.type
_entity_poly.pdbx_seq_one_letter_code
_entity_poly.pdbx_strand_id
1 'polypeptide(L)'
;MATEVDEFDLERLRAEIQQEKQMREMLDQSSAELKLTVQELEKRFDTIDDEGNEWKTRYETQVEMNQQLEKQVLVLQEKADEARKTLKEGKTAKDPSRQAVSLKQGDDFNDANPHTVKQMEREKQSLNSQLRDLEWRLDQESKAYHKANDERKQYVTEINMAKYQVEHIKKAGYKEGEQSPRNIPSDRRILDPQKGPIKKTAAVKSLPKLDSEQ
;
A
#
# COMPACT_ATOMS: atom_id res chain seq x y z
N MET A 1 37.17 -43.52 -47.04
CA MET A 1 35.74 -43.74 -47.31
C MET A 1 34.98 -42.89 -46.32
N ALA A 2 34.38 -41.79 -46.78
CA ALA A 2 33.60 -40.91 -45.93
C ALA A 2 32.20 -41.49 -45.74
N THR A 3 31.77 -41.53 -44.50
CA THR A 3 30.57 -42.18 -43.95
C THR A 3 29.28 -41.52 -44.42
N GLU A 4 28.36 -42.29 -44.99
CA GLU A 4 26.94 -41.91 -45.10
C GLU A 4 26.38 -41.86 -43.67
N VAL A 5 26.20 -40.65 -43.15
CA VAL A 5 25.48 -40.45 -41.90
C VAL A 5 23.99 -40.58 -42.25
N ASP A 6 23.30 -41.51 -41.58
CA ASP A 6 21.87 -41.75 -41.78
C ASP A 6 21.08 -40.48 -41.46
N GLU A 7 20.13 -40.11 -42.33
CA GLU A 7 19.32 -38.88 -42.20
C GLU A 7 18.55 -38.86 -40.88
N PHE A 8 18.21 -40.05 -40.37
CA PHE A 8 17.61 -40.26 -39.07
C PHE A 8 18.53 -39.88 -37.90
N ASP A 9 19.82 -40.21 -37.97
CA ASP A 9 20.79 -39.82 -36.95
C ASP A 9 21.03 -38.31 -36.98
N LEU A 10 21.03 -37.68 -38.16
CA LEU A 10 21.12 -36.22 -38.28
C LEU A 10 19.93 -35.51 -37.63
N GLU A 11 18.71 -36.02 -37.82
CA GLU A 11 17.52 -35.43 -37.21
C GLU A 11 17.48 -35.65 -35.69
N ARG A 12 17.94 -36.82 -35.21
CA ARG A 12 18.11 -37.07 -33.77
C ARG A 12 19.09 -36.10 -33.12
N LEU A 13 20.27 -35.91 -33.72
CA LEU A 13 21.26 -34.95 -33.22
C LEU A 13 20.73 -33.51 -33.22
N ARG A 14 19.93 -33.12 -34.24
CA ARG A 14 19.31 -31.79 -34.27
C ARG A 14 18.32 -31.59 -33.11
N ALA A 15 17.50 -32.58 -32.81
CA ALA A 15 16.56 -32.52 -31.70
C ALA A 15 17.28 -32.43 -30.35
N GLU A 16 18.35 -33.20 -30.15
CA GLU A 16 19.18 -33.18 -28.95
C GLU A 16 19.85 -31.82 -28.74
N ILE A 17 20.47 -31.26 -29.78
CA ILE A 17 21.05 -29.91 -29.75
C ILE A 17 19.99 -28.85 -29.41
N GLN A 18 18.77 -28.99 -29.94
CA GLN A 18 17.69 -28.05 -29.66
C GLN A 18 17.24 -28.12 -28.19
N GLN A 19 17.12 -29.33 -27.64
CA GLN A 19 16.80 -29.54 -26.23
C GLN A 19 17.91 -28.98 -25.33
N GLU A 20 19.18 -29.24 -25.63
CA GLU A 20 20.31 -28.68 -24.88
C GLU A 20 20.32 -27.16 -24.89
N LYS A 21 20.01 -26.53 -26.02
CA LYS A 21 19.88 -25.06 -26.11
C LYS A 21 18.78 -24.53 -25.19
N GLN A 22 17.62 -25.19 -25.17
CA GLN A 22 16.52 -24.80 -24.29
C GLN A 22 16.89 -24.98 -22.80
N MET A 23 17.54 -26.09 -22.45
CA MET A 23 18.00 -26.31 -21.07
C MET A 23 19.04 -25.27 -20.65
N ARG A 24 19.97 -24.93 -21.54
CA ARG A 24 20.96 -23.88 -21.31
C ARG A 24 20.30 -22.52 -21.09
N GLU A 25 19.31 -22.16 -21.91
CA GLU A 25 18.58 -20.90 -21.77
C GLU A 25 17.82 -20.81 -20.44
N MET A 26 17.16 -21.89 -20.01
CA MET A 26 16.51 -21.96 -18.70
C MET A 26 17.50 -21.80 -17.54
N LEU A 27 18.69 -22.43 -17.63
CA LEU A 27 19.74 -22.30 -16.63
C LEU A 27 20.34 -20.88 -16.59
N ASP A 28 20.55 -20.27 -17.76
CA ASP A 28 21.05 -18.90 -17.87
C ASP A 28 20.04 -17.91 -17.24
N GLN A 29 18.73 -18.12 -17.47
CA GLN A 29 17.68 -17.33 -16.83
C GLN A 29 17.67 -17.51 -15.31
N SER A 30 17.70 -18.75 -14.81
CA SER A 30 17.72 -19.04 -13.37
C SER A 30 18.96 -18.46 -12.69
N SER A 31 20.12 -18.55 -13.35
CA SER A 31 21.37 -17.95 -12.86
C SER A 31 21.29 -16.43 -12.77
N ALA A 32 20.66 -15.77 -13.76
CA ALA A 32 20.42 -14.33 -13.72
C ALA A 32 19.48 -13.94 -12.56
N GLU A 33 18.38 -14.68 -12.35
CA GLU A 33 17.45 -14.45 -11.25
C GLU A 33 18.09 -14.67 -9.87
N LEU A 34 18.95 -15.69 -9.74
CA LEU A 34 19.72 -15.93 -8.51
C LEU A 34 20.70 -14.79 -8.24
N LYS A 35 21.41 -14.30 -9.26
CA LYS A 35 22.30 -13.14 -9.11
C LYS A 35 21.55 -11.89 -8.64
N LEU A 36 20.37 -11.63 -9.19
CA LEU A 36 19.52 -10.53 -8.73
C LEU A 36 19.08 -10.70 -7.28
N THR A 37 18.73 -11.93 -6.90
CA THR A 37 18.34 -12.24 -5.50
C THR A 37 19.51 -12.03 -4.54
N VAL A 38 20.72 -12.46 -4.92
CA VAL A 38 21.93 -12.21 -4.13
C VAL A 38 22.19 -10.71 -3.98
N GLN A 39 22.11 -9.95 -5.07
CA GLN A 39 22.30 -8.48 -5.03
C GLN A 39 21.28 -7.79 -4.12
N GLU A 40 20.01 -8.21 -4.15
CA GLU A 40 18.98 -7.67 -3.26
C GLU A 40 19.24 -8.02 -1.79
N LEU A 41 19.71 -9.24 -1.51
CA LEU A 41 20.07 -9.66 -0.15
C LEU A 41 21.30 -8.90 0.37
N GLU A 42 22.32 -8.70 -0.45
CA GLU A 42 23.50 -7.90 -0.09
C GLU A 42 23.11 -6.46 0.24
N LYS A 43 22.26 -5.84 -0.59
CA LYS A 43 21.73 -4.50 -0.32
C LYS A 43 20.94 -4.41 0.98
N ARG A 44 20.12 -5.42 1.30
CA ARG A 44 19.39 -5.48 2.58
C ARG A 44 20.33 -5.67 3.75
N PHE A 45 21.37 -6.49 3.59
CA PHE A 45 22.36 -6.72 4.62
C PHE A 45 23.04 -5.42 5.04
N ASP A 46 23.40 -4.57 4.08
CA ASP A 46 24.00 -3.26 4.36
C ASP A 46 23.07 -2.35 5.19
N THR A 47 21.75 -2.45 5.00
CA THR A 47 20.77 -1.63 5.76
C THR A 47 20.50 -2.14 7.18
N ILE A 48 20.79 -3.41 7.49
CA ILE A 48 20.48 -4.00 8.80
C ILE A 48 21.35 -3.38 9.92
N ASP A 49 22.59 -3.01 9.62
CA ASP A 49 23.49 -2.39 10.61
C ASP A 49 22.98 -0.99 11.04
N ASP A 50 22.40 -0.24 10.10
CA ASP A 50 21.80 1.07 10.36
C ASP A 50 20.52 0.98 11.20
N GLU A 51 19.65 0.00 10.94
CA GLU A 51 18.39 -0.21 11.68
C GLU A 51 18.63 -0.56 13.15
N GLY A 52 19.65 -1.38 13.44
CA GLY A 52 20.03 -1.74 14.82
C GLY A 52 20.46 -0.52 15.65
N ASN A 53 21.14 0.43 15.01
CA ASN A 53 21.58 1.66 15.65
C ASN A 53 20.43 2.65 15.89
N GLU A 54 19.44 2.69 14.99
CA GLU A 54 18.27 3.56 15.16
C GLU A 54 17.42 3.15 16.36
N TRP A 55 17.13 1.86 16.52
CA TRP A 55 16.31 1.37 17.63
C TRP A 55 16.98 1.59 18.98
N LYS A 56 18.29 1.41 19.05
CA LYS A 56 19.08 1.72 20.24
C LYS A 56 18.99 3.20 20.61
N THR A 57 19.20 4.09 19.64
CA THR A 57 19.10 5.54 19.84
C THR A 57 17.71 5.96 20.31
N ARG A 58 16.65 5.39 19.70
CA ARG A 58 15.26 5.64 20.09
C ARG A 58 14.98 5.15 21.52
N TYR A 59 15.46 3.96 21.86
CA TYR A 59 15.31 3.40 23.21
C TYR A 59 16.00 4.28 24.25
N GLU A 60 17.25 4.66 24.03
CA GLU A 60 18.03 5.50 24.95
C GLU A 60 17.34 6.86 25.16
N THR A 61 16.89 7.52 24.08
CA THR A 61 16.13 8.77 24.15
C THR A 61 14.82 8.62 24.93
N GLN A 62 14.09 7.52 24.73
CA GLN A 62 12.83 7.27 25.43
C GLN A 62 13.06 7.02 26.93
N VAL A 63 14.12 6.29 27.29
CA VAL A 63 14.50 6.05 28.69
C VAL A 63 14.84 7.37 29.38
N GLU A 64 15.62 8.24 28.73
CA GLU A 64 15.95 9.57 29.27
C GLU A 64 14.70 10.44 29.47
N MET A 65 13.78 10.45 28.50
CA MET A 65 12.52 11.17 28.60
C MET A 65 11.66 10.64 29.75
N ASN A 66 11.57 9.32 29.91
CA ASN A 66 10.83 8.71 31.01
C ASN A 66 11.41 9.11 32.38
N GLN A 67 12.74 9.10 32.52
CA GLN A 67 13.40 9.56 33.75
C GLN A 67 13.11 11.04 34.07
N GLN A 68 13.01 11.90 33.05
CA GLN A 68 12.63 13.30 33.25
C GLN A 68 11.18 13.44 33.70
N LEU A 69 10.26 12.66 33.10
CA LEU A 69 8.85 12.64 33.49
C LEU A 69 8.67 12.14 34.93
N GLU A 70 9.38 11.09 35.33
CA GLU A 70 9.36 10.57 36.71
C GLU A 70 9.79 11.63 37.73
N LYS A 71 10.84 12.41 37.42
CA LYS A 71 11.27 13.54 38.27
C LYS A 71 10.19 14.63 38.35
N GLN A 72 9.53 14.94 37.24
CA GLN A 72 8.44 15.94 37.23
C GLN A 72 7.24 15.48 38.05
N VAL A 73 6.88 14.20 37.96
CA VAL A 73 5.81 13.62 38.79
C VAL A 73 6.11 13.78 40.28
N LEU A 74 7.35 13.49 40.70
CA LEU A 74 7.76 13.63 42.10
C LEU A 74 7.63 15.08 42.59
N VAL A 75 8.12 16.06 41.82
CA VAL A 75 8.02 17.48 42.16
C VAL A 75 6.57 17.95 42.25
N LEU A 76 5.72 17.50 41.32
CA LEU A 76 4.30 17.87 41.33
C LEU A 76 3.55 17.25 42.51
N GLN A 77 3.88 16.01 42.87
CA GLN A 77 3.32 15.35 44.05
C GLN A 77 3.71 16.11 45.33
N GLU A 78 4.98 16.49 45.47
CA GLU A 78 5.46 17.27 46.61
C GLU A 78 4.72 18.62 46.74
N LYS A 79 4.60 19.36 45.62
CA LYS A 79 3.83 20.62 45.58
C LYS A 79 2.36 20.44 45.92
N ALA A 80 1.74 19.37 45.44
CA ALA A 80 0.35 19.06 45.74
C ALA A 80 0.14 18.75 47.23
N ASP A 81 1.07 18.00 47.84
CA ASP A 81 1.04 17.69 49.27
C ASP A 81 1.31 18.92 50.13
N GLU A 82 2.22 19.80 49.72
CA GLU A 82 2.47 21.08 50.39
C GLU A 82 1.22 21.97 50.36
N ALA A 83 0.57 22.12 49.20
CA ALA A 83 -0.70 22.85 49.06
C ALA A 83 -1.83 22.26 49.93
N ARG A 84 -1.85 20.93 50.09
CA ARG A 84 -2.81 20.26 50.99
C ARG A 84 -2.53 20.54 52.46
N LYS A 85 -1.25 20.57 52.87
CA LYS A 85 -0.84 20.89 54.24
C LYS A 85 -1.21 22.33 54.60
N THR A 86 -0.88 23.31 53.74
CA THR A 86 -1.20 24.73 53.98
C THR A 86 -2.71 24.97 54.10
N LEU A 87 -3.52 24.33 53.25
CA LEU A 87 -4.99 24.39 53.34
C LEU A 87 -5.56 23.74 54.61
N LYS A 88 -4.91 22.69 55.12
CA LYS A 88 -5.33 22.00 56.36
C LYS A 88 -4.96 22.80 57.60
N GLU A 89 -3.77 23.40 57.62
CA GLU A 89 -3.31 24.27 58.71
C GLU A 89 -4.16 25.55 58.82
N GLY A 90 -4.50 26.19 57.68
CA GLY A 90 -5.38 27.36 57.64
C GLY A 90 -6.81 27.13 58.18
N LYS A 91 -7.30 25.89 58.19
CA LYS A 91 -8.62 25.54 58.77
C LYS A 91 -8.59 25.34 60.29
N THR A 92 -7.42 25.13 60.88
CA THR A 92 -7.28 24.89 62.34
C THR A 92 -7.12 26.17 63.16
N ALA A 93 -6.73 27.28 62.53
CA ALA A 93 -6.62 28.59 63.18
C ALA A 93 -7.96 29.36 63.12
N LYS A 94 -8.94 28.96 63.95
CA LYS A 94 -10.15 29.77 64.22
C LYS A 94 -9.80 30.96 65.13
N ASP A 95 -9.19 32.00 64.55
CA ASP A 95 -9.08 33.31 65.18
C ASP A 95 -9.79 34.35 64.28
N PRO A 96 -10.97 34.88 64.69
CA PRO A 96 -11.73 35.84 63.89
C PRO A 96 -10.99 37.17 63.65
N SER A 97 -9.93 37.48 64.40
CA SER A 97 -9.10 38.67 64.17
C SER A 97 -8.12 38.52 63.01
N ARG A 98 -7.81 37.29 62.58
CA ARG A 98 -6.95 37.04 61.41
C ARG A 98 -7.70 37.02 60.09
N GLN A 99 -9.03 36.95 60.07
CA GLN A 99 -9.78 36.95 58.82
C GLN A 99 -9.60 38.28 58.04
N ALA A 100 -9.47 39.40 58.76
CA ALA A 100 -9.14 40.70 58.14
C ALA A 100 -7.69 40.78 57.61
N VAL A 101 -6.75 40.04 58.21
CA VAL A 101 -5.33 40.00 57.77
C VAL A 101 -5.14 38.98 56.64
N SER A 102 -5.92 37.90 56.63
CA SER A 102 -5.92 36.88 55.58
C SER A 102 -6.52 37.39 54.27
N LEU A 103 -7.46 38.35 54.32
CA LEU A 103 -7.87 39.06 53.10
C LEU A 103 -6.75 39.95 52.54
N LYS A 104 -5.79 40.40 53.36
CA LYS A 104 -4.60 41.14 52.90
C LYS A 104 -3.46 40.24 52.42
N GLN A 105 -3.38 38.99 52.86
CA GLN A 105 -2.44 38.00 52.33
C GLN A 105 -2.95 37.28 51.07
N GLY A 106 -4.23 37.44 50.73
CA GLY A 106 -4.76 37.10 49.42
C GLY A 106 -4.18 37.94 48.27
N ASP A 107 -3.46 39.02 48.58
CA ASP A 107 -2.73 39.83 47.59
C ASP A 107 -1.33 39.29 47.27
N ASP A 108 -0.77 38.37 48.08
CA ASP A 108 0.56 37.78 47.84
C ASP A 108 0.51 36.55 46.89
N PHE A 109 -0.71 36.14 46.50
CA PHE A 109 -0.97 35.22 45.38
C PHE A 109 -1.38 35.95 44.10
N ASN A 110 -1.10 37.25 43.98
CA ASN A 110 -1.32 37.98 42.75
C ASN A 110 -0.23 37.64 41.70
N ASP A 111 -0.20 36.37 41.26
CA ASP A 111 0.53 35.92 40.06
C ASP A 111 -0.21 36.35 38.76
N ALA A 112 -1.29 37.10 38.89
CA ALA A 112 -1.78 37.98 37.84
C ALA A 112 -0.92 39.26 37.79
N ASN A 113 0.37 39.10 37.46
CA ASN A 113 1.15 40.24 37.00
C ASN A 113 0.40 40.87 35.80
N PRO A 114 0.11 42.18 35.80
CA PRO A 114 -0.57 42.83 34.67
C PRO A 114 0.10 42.55 33.31
N HIS A 115 1.41 42.23 33.30
CA HIS A 115 2.12 41.76 32.12
C HIS A 115 1.75 40.34 31.70
N THR A 116 1.59 39.38 32.62
CA THR A 116 1.20 38.00 32.29
C THR A 116 -0.24 37.93 31.81
N VAL A 117 -1.14 38.70 32.42
CA VAL A 117 -2.53 38.84 31.96
C VAL A 117 -2.60 39.43 30.56
N LYS A 118 -1.88 40.54 30.29
CA LYS A 118 -1.80 41.13 28.94
C LYS A 118 -1.18 40.17 27.92
N GLN A 119 -0.20 39.37 28.32
CA GLN A 119 0.41 38.38 27.45
C GLN A 119 -0.58 37.28 27.07
N MET A 120 -1.28 36.72 28.07
CA MET A 120 -2.35 35.73 27.85
C MET A 120 -3.49 36.29 27.00
N GLU A 121 -3.87 37.56 27.15
CA GLU A 121 -4.89 38.20 26.31
C GLU A 121 -4.44 38.31 24.83
N ARG A 122 -3.17 38.63 24.57
CA ARG A 122 -2.61 38.65 23.22
C ARG A 122 -2.54 37.26 22.60
N GLU A 123 -2.10 36.27 23.38
CA GLU A 123 -2.07 34.87 22.94
C GLU A 123 -3.47 34.35 22.63
N LYS A 124 -4.44 34.63 23.50
CA LYS A 124 -5.85 34.32 23.26
C LYS A 124 -6.38 34.97 21.99
N GLN A 125 -6.05 36.24 21.73
CA GLN A 125 -6.44 36.92 20.49
C GLN A 125 -5.79 36.28 19.27
N SER A 126 -4.48 35.99 19.34
CA SER A 126 -3.75 35.32 18.26
C SER A 126 -4.31 33.93 17.95
N LEU A 127 -4.57 33.12 18.98
CA LEU A 127 -5.16 31.79 18.83
C LEU A 127 -6.57 31.86 18.26
N ASN A 128 -7.39 32.83 18.69
CA ASN A 128 -8.72 33.03 18.10
C ASN A 128 -8.65 33.43 16.62
N SER A 129 -7.69 34.29 16.24
CA SER A 129 -7.47 34.64 14.82
C SER A 129 -7.04 33.40 14.02
N GLN A 130 -6.08 32.63 14.52
CA GLN A 130 -5.64 31.39 13.86
C GLN A 130 -6.77 30.38 13.73
N LEU A 131 -7.60 30.23 14.76
CA LEU A 131 -8.76 29.33 14.73
C LEU A 131 -9.74 29.76 13.63
N ARG A 132 -10.01 31.07 13.51
CA ARG A 132 -10.90 31.61 12.48
C ARG A 132 -10.34 31.44 11.07
N ASP A 133 -9.02 31.58 10.89
CA ASP A 133 -8.34 31.33 9.63
C ASP A 133 -8.40 29.84 9.24
N LEU A 134 -8.21 28.93 10.20
CA LEU A 134 -8.33 27.49 9.99
C LEU A 134 -9.77 27.09 9.66
N GLU A 135 -10.76 27.62 10.36
CA GLU A 135 -12.18 27.44 10.04
C GLU A 135 -12.49 27.90 8.61
N TRP A 136 -11.98 29.07 8.21
CA TRP A 136 -12.17 29.58 6.85
C TRP A 136 -11.51 28.68 5.81
N ARG A 137 -10.27 28.23 6.05
CA ARG A 137 -9.57 27.31 5.15
C ARG A 137 -10.32 25.98 4.99
N LEU A 138 -10.83 25.45 6.10
CA LEU A 138 -11.61 24.21 6.10
C LEU A 138 -12.90 24.36 5.29
N ASP A 139 -13.58 25.51 5.42
CA ASP A 139 -14.76 25.82 4.60
C ASP A 139 -14.43 25.91 3.10
N GLN A 140 -13.30 26.53 2.74
CA GLN A 140 -12.84 26.58 1.34
C GLN A 140 -12.48 25.19 0.81
N GLU A 141 -11.77 24.39 1.59
CA GLU A 141 -11.40 23.02 1.22
C GLU A 141 -12.64 22.13 1.04
N SER A 142 -13.63 22.26 1.93
CA SER A 142 -14.92 21.58 1.82
C SER A 142 -15.64 21.95 0.51
N LYS A 143 -15.70 23.24 0.17
CA LYS A 143 -16.28 23.71 -1.10
C LYS A 143 -15.53 23.16 -2.32
N ALA A 144 -14.20 23.19 -2.30
CA ALA A 144 -13.36 22.65 -3.37
C ALA A 144 -13.56 21.13 -3.53
N TYR A 145 -13.63 20.40 -2.42
CA TYR A 145 -13.91 18.97 -2.39
C TYR A 145 -15.28 18.65 -2.99
N HIS A 146 -16.33 19.36 -2.57
CA HIS A 146 -17.68 19.14 -3.11
C HIS A 146 -17.73 19.41 -4.62
N LYS A 147 -17.11 20.50 -5.09
CA LYS A 147 -16.99 20.80 -6.51
C LYS A 147 -16.29 19.68 -7.29
N ALA A 148 -15.11 19.25 -6.85
CA ALA A 148 -14.35 18.18 -7.49
C ALA A 148 -15.10 16.83 -7.45
N ASN A 149 -15.80 16.54 -6.37
CA ASN A 149 -16.59 15.32 -6.25
C ASN A 149 -17.81 15.32 -7.17
N ASP A 150 -18.46 16.47 -7.39
CA ASP A 150 -19.57 16.58 -8.33
C ASP A 150 -19.09 16.48 -9.78
N GLU A 151 -17.95 17.09 -10.13
CA GLU A 151 -17.28 16.88 -11.43
C GLU A 151 -16.94 15.40 -11.65
N ARG A 152 -16.39 14.71 -10.63
CA ARG A 152 -16.13 13.27 -10.68
C ARG A 152 -17.39 12.45 -10.94
N LYS A 153 -18.51 12.77 -10.26
CA LYS A 153 -19.79 12.07 -10.49
C LYS A 153 -20.31 12.32 -11.92
N GLN A 154 -20.15 13.53 -12.44
CA GLN A 154 -20.49 13.85 -13.82
C GLN A 154 -19.68 12.99 -14.79
N TYR A 155 -18.35 12.95 -14.66
CA TYR A 155 -17.51 12.11 -15.52
C TYR A 155 -17.84 10.62 -15.42
N VAL A 156 -18.15 10.12 -14.22
CA VAL A 156 -18.59 8.72 -14.06
C VAL A 156 -19.87 8.46 -14.86
N THR A 157 -20.82 9.41 -14.84
CA THR A 157 -22.06 9.30 -15.60
C THR A 157 -21.81 9.33 -17.10
N GLU A 158 -20.96 10.24 -17.58
CA GLU A 158 -20.55 10.34 -18.99
C GLU A 158 -19.84 9.06 -19.46
N ILE A 159 -18.92 8.51 -18.66
CA ILE A 159 -18.24 7.24 -18.95
C ILE A 159 -19.26 6.10 -19.05
N ASN A 160 -20.23 6.03 -18.13
CA ASN A 160 -21.25 4.99 -18.17
C ASN A 160 -22.15 5.11 -19.41
N MET A 161 -22.51 6.34 -19.80
CA MET A 161 -23.25 6.59 -21.04
C MET A 161 -22.44 6.22 -22.29
N ALA A 162 -21.17 6.59 -22.36
CA ALA A 162 -20.28 6.22 -23.46
C ALA A 162 -20.09 4.69 -23.53
N LYS A 163 -19.90 4.02 -22.40
CA LYS A 163 -19.83 2.55 -22.32
C LYS A 163 -21.12 1.91 -22.86
N TYR A 164 -22.28 2.43 -22.47
CA TYR A 164 -23.57 1.95 -22.98
C TYR A 164 -23.68 2.13 -24.50
N GLN A 165 -23.29 3.29 -25.03
CA GLN A 165 -23.29 3.56 -26.47
C GLN A 165 -22.34 2.61 -27.22
N VAL A 166 -21.12 2.40 -26.72
CA VAL A 166 -20.15 1.47 -27.31
C VAL A 166 -20.70 0.04 -27.34
N GLU A 167 -21.32 -0.43 -26.25
CA GLU A 167 -21.94 -1.75 -26.22
C GLU A 167 -23.14 -1.87 -27.18
N HIS A 168 -23.92 -0.80 -27.33
CA HIS A 168 -25.01 -0.74 -28.31
C HIS A 168 -24.49 -0.77 -29.76
N ILE A 169 -23.42 -0.04 -30.08
CA ILE A 169 -22.77 -0.03 -31.39
C ILE A 169 -22.16 -1.40 -31.70
N LYS A 170 -21.46 -2.03 -30.74
CA LYS A 170 -20.96 -3.40 -30.90
C LYS A 170 -22.10 -4.35 -31.25
N LYS A 171 -23.20 -4.32 -30.48
CA LYS A 171 -24.37 -5.17 -30.74
C LYS A 171 -25.06 -4.89 -32.08
N ALA A 172 -25.05 -3.65 -32.57
CA ALA A 172 -25.57 -3.29 -33.88
C ALA A 172 -24.64 -3.76 -35.02
N GLY A 173 -23.32 -3.64 -34.87
CA GLY A 173 -22.33 -4.17 -35.82
C GLY A 173 -22.33 -5.70 -35.92
N TYR A 174 -22.77 -6.41 -34.87
CA TYR A 174 -23.03 -7.86 -34.93
C TYR A 174 -24.30 -8.24 -35.71
N LYS A 175 -25.19 -7.27 -36.03
CA LYS A 175 -26.40 -7.53 -36.84
C LYS A 175 -26.24 -7.21 -38.33
N GLU A 176 -25.23 -6.44 -38.73
CA GLU A 176 -24.90 -6.22 -40.15
C GLU A 176 -24.05 -7.37 -40.76
N GLY A 177 -23.55 -8.30 -39.93
CA GLY A 177 -22.76 -9.46 -40.39
C GLY A 177 -23.57 -10.66 -40.90
N GLU A 178 -24.90 -10.65 -40.83
CA GLU A 178 -25.73 -11.83 -41.15
C GLU A 178 -26.44 -11.79 -42.51
N GLN A 179 -26.21 -10.79 -43.35
CA GLN A 179 -26.67 -10.81 -44.74
C GLN A 179 -25.55 -10.42 -45.72
N SER A 180 -24.60 -11.33 -45.89
CA SER A 180 -23.76 -11.38 -47.08
C SER A 180 -23.81 -12.79 -47.68
N PRO A 181 -24.10 -12.95 -48.98
CA PRO A 181 -24.25 -14.25 -49.60
C PRO A 181 -22.89 -14.96 -49.60
N ARG A 182 -22.80 -16.06 -48.85
CA ARG A 182 -21.60 -16.91 -48.82
C ARG A 182 -21.34 -17.47 -50.22
N ASN A 183 -20.46 -16.83 -50.98
CA ASN A 183 -19.79 -17.42 -52.14
C ASN A 183 -18.66 -18.35 -51.66
N ILE A 184 -19.03 -19.44 -50.99
CA ILE A 184 -18.11 -20.54 -50.67
C ILE A 184 -18.66 -21.78 -51.37
N PRO A 185 -18.05 -22.26 -52.46
CA PRO A 185 -18.42 -23.53 -53.07
C PRO A 185 -18.19 -24.67 -52.09
N SER A 186 -19.22 -25.50 -51.91
CA SER A 186 -19.22 -26.67 -51.05
C SER A 186 -18.07 -27.63 -51.37
N ASP A 187 -17.24 -27.90 -50.37
CA ASP A 187 -16.65 -29.21 -50.05
C ASP A 187 -16.09 -30.01 -51.25
N ARG A 188 -15.03 -29.51 -51.91
CA ARG A 188 -14.19 -30.34 -52.79
C ARG A 188 -13.29 -31.23 -51.95
N ARG A 189 -13.87 -32.33 -51.47
CA ARG A 189 -13.12 -33.52 -51.08
C ARG A 189 -12.32 -33.98 -52.32
N ILE A 190 -11.02 -33.76 -52.35
CA ILE A 190 -10.15 -34.32 -53.38
C ILE A 190 -10.15 -35.84 -53.16
N LEU A 191 -10.96 -36.56 -53.95
CA LEU A 191 -10.87 -38.00 -54.09
C LEU A 191 -9.61 -38.31 -54.91
N ASP A 192 -8.68 -39.07 -54.33
CA ASP A 192 -7.64 -39.76 -55.09
C ASP A 192 -8.30 -40.89 -55.90
N PRO A 193 -8.26 -40.91 -57.24
CA PRO A 193 -8.90 -41.93 -58.07
C PRO A 193 -8.44 -43.37 -57.81
N GLN A 194 -7.26 -43.57 -57.19
CA GLN A 194 -6.76 -44.91 -56.86
C GLN A 194 -7.17 -45.40 -55.47
N LYS A 195 -7.63 -44.51 -54.58
CA LYS A 195 -8.02 -44.86 -53.22
C LYS A 195 -9.46 -44.43 -53.01
N GLY A 196 -10.38 -45.38 -53.26
CA GLY A 196 -11.83 -45.19 -53.13
C GLY A 196 -12.28 -44.67 -51.75
N PRO A 197 -13.60 -44.45 -51.54
CA PRO A 197 -14.11 -43.68 -50.40
C PRO A 197 -13.62 -44.22 -49.05
N ILE A 198 -12.81 -43.42 -48.34
CA ILE A 198 -12.26 -43.80 -47.03
C ILE A 198 -13.41 -43.94 -46.04
N LYS A 199 -13.64 -45.17 -45.56
CA LYS A 199 -14.59 -45.46 -44.49
C LYS A 199 -14.01 -44.95 -43.16
N LYS A 200 -14.80 -44.19 -42.40
CA LYS A 200 -14.43 -43.77 -41.04
C LYS A 200 -14.39 -44.98 -40.11
N THR A 201 -13.20 -45.46 -39.77
CA THR A 201 -12.93 -46.46 -38.73
C THR A 201 -11.58 -46.09 -38.12
N ALA A 202 -11.31 -46.11 -36.82
CA ALA A 202 -12.10 -46.26 -35.61
C ALA A 202 -11.23 -45.62 -34.52
N ALA A 203 -11.85 -44.99 -33.52
CA ALA A 203 -11.13 -44.48 -32.36
C ALA A 203 -10.49 -45.65 -31.59
N VAL A 204 -9.16 -45.69 -31.48
CA VAL A 204 -8.48 -46.63 -30.59
C VAL A 204 -8.22 -45.92 -29.27
N LYS A 205 -9.04 -46.28 -28.27
CA LYS A 205 -8.85 -45.99 -26.85
C LYS A 205 -7.78 -46.96 -26.33
N SER A 206 -6.76 -46.41 -25.66
CA SER A 206 -5.67 -47.07 -24.91
C SER A 206 -4.42 -47.50 -25.69
N LEU A 207 -3.26 -47.17 -25.09
CA LEU A 207 -1.91 -47.45 -25.57
C LEU A 207 -1.43 -48.84 -25.06
N PRO A 208 -0.52 -49.51 -25.77
CA PRO A 208 0.09 -50.77 -25.32
C PRO A 208 1.01 -50.56 -24.10
N LYS A 209 1.12 -51.59 -23.24
CA LYS A 209 1.98 -51.58 -22.05
C LYS A 209 3.43 -51.88 -22.42
N LEU A 210 4.36 -51.32 -21.65
CA LEU A 210 5.80 -51.53 -21.80
C LEU A 210 6.24 -52.76 -20.99
N ASP A 211 7.05 -53.61 -21.62
CA ASP A 211 7.70 -54.74 -20.98
C ASP A 211 8.80 -54.26 -20.03
N SER A 212 8.91 -54.94 -18.89
CA SER A 212 9.82 -54.66 -17.78
C SER A 212 11.15 -55.38 -18.00
N GLU A 213 12.25 -54.66 -17.76
CA GLU A 213 13.61 -55.12 -17.42
C GLU A 213 14.29 -56.20 -18.30
N GLN A 214 15.46 -55.86 -18.84
CA GLN A 214 16.76 -56.36 -18.37
C GLN A 214 17.93 -55.55 -18.94
#